data_AF-A0A0F5MNI4-F1
#
_entry.id   AF-A0A0F5MNI4-F1
#
_cell.length_a   1.000
_cell.length_b   1.000
_cell.length_c   1.000
_cell.angle_alpha   90.00
_cell.angle_beta   90.00
_cell.angle_gamma   90.00
#
_symmetry.space_group_name_H-M   'P 1'
#
loop_
_entity.id
_entity.type
_entity.pdbx_description
1 polymer ?
#
loop_
_entity_poly.entity_id
_entity_poly.type
_entity_poly.pdbx_seq_one_letter_code
_entity_poly.pdbx_strand_id
1 'polypeptide(L)'
;METKQKKAEYLDRANDLSFASNELKILPIITLKDNVLDPNKPLLFIHPPKTAGTNVANLAKAITIVQETVEVRAVVPKQGGMSPNLFTKGKIGGLKTIIENPNTFDCSTKDIKFISGHMPLPSLENEYNYFHTDGLNYIGIIRDPIERELSSANFDYQRKYVEKDDIEDYILNQAIDNLQTRLIAGEQYMEGECNEQTLEIAKQNILSRFKLVAPSEDVEIVMSLLGNYFKINNIAYARAQVTGIKVVSKENEVLCEALKEKHQYDYSLYQWVREWWKNWKNEHIESIREIKDDSHQYLVLDPYFSQTKKPEFMYLDQIQGFDNNIGLVALQQKLVISDNKQMNNLLLNQPDQDNESTEEALVNERANSFVEVSSIGSLLQQIVRYEPNIRYFFKIAHIELPKFDISTEIRGIADFTATFLKYNNFNLLNYNNLKIIPYQVLESGSYFASLKIYEMFNSNYKGIAPDTLLVFVEKCGPYIATGGMIGLANQSPVISAINGAAVCMQSYHINQEESALASTARLGMDLGLLIYSMQQNIPIMQMVTGVVALDISIKVVYVAGELIFSDLMGIQLNQDEVLM
;
A
#
# COMPACT_ATOMS: atom_id res chain seq x y z
N MET A 1 15.75 -2.35 -30.26
CA MET A 1 16.54 -1.97 -29.06
C MET A 1 16.01 -0.69 -28.45
N GLU A 2 15.75 0.34 -29.26
CA GLU A 2 15.19 1.64 -28.85
C GLU A 2 13.87 1.54 -28.05
N THR A 3 12.96 0.63 -28.41
CA THR A 3 11.70 0.39 -27.69
C THR A 3 11.87 -0.27 -26.33
N LYS A 4 12.89 -1.11 -26.14
CA LYS A 4 13.20 -1.72 -24.83
C LYS A 4 13.90 -0.72 -23.91
N GLN A 5 14.76 0.13 -24.45
CA GLN A 5 15.45 1.18 -23.70
C GLN A 5 14.49 2.29 -23.28
N LYS A 6 13.61 2.76 -24.19
CA LYS A 6 12.51 3.67 -23.84
C LYS A 6 11.57 3.07 -22.80
N LYS A 7 11.24 1.77 -22.89
CA LYS A 7 10.40 1.08 -21.88
C LYS A 7 11.10 0.92 -20.52
N ALA A 8 12.43 0.78 -20.49
CA ALA A 8 13.20 0.75 -19.25
C ALA A 8 13.30 2.13 -18.59
N GLU A 9 13.60 3.19 -19.34
CA GLU A 9 13.52 4.58 -18.86
C GLU A 9 12.10 4.95 -18.41
N TYR A 10 11.08 4.41 -19.09
CA TYR A 10 9.69 4.56 -18.71
C TYR A 10 9.42 3.90 -17.35
N LEU A 11 9.85 2.66 -17.11
CA LEU A 11 9.64 2.00 -15.82
C LEU A 11 10.42 2.66 -14.66
N ASP A 12 11.58 3.25 -14.94
CA ASP A 12 12.39 3.92 -13.92
C ASP A 12 11.75 5.24 -13.47
N ARG A 13 11.27 6.06 -14.42
CA ARG A 13 10.55 7.29 -14.09
C ARG A 13 9.26 7.02 -13.33
N ALA A 14 8.49 5.97 -13.60
CA ALA A 14 7.15 5.78 -12.97
C ALA A 14 7.18 5.45 -11.46
N ASN A 15 8.27 4.88 -10.98
CA ASN A 15 8.37 4.30 -9.63
C ASN A 15 8.77 5.32 -8.56
N ASP A 16 9.10 6.56 -8.95
CA ASP A 16 9.63 7.62 -8.08
C ASP A 16 8.63 8.77 -7.78
N LEU A 17 7.36 8.66 -8.18
CA LEU A 17 6.63 9.89 -8.57
C LEU A 17 5.74 10.60 -7.56
N SER A 18 5.93 10.30 -6.28
CA SER A 18 5.28 11.05 -5.22
C SER A 18 6.16 11.03 -3.98
N PHE A 19 7.22 11.83 -4.00
CA PHE A 19 8.03 12.04 -2.82
C PHE A 19 7.20 12.79 -1.76
N ALA A 20 7.22 12.31 -0.54
CA ALA A 20 7.04 13.18 0.60
C ALA A 20 8.42 13.63 1.07
N SER A 21 8.48 14.77 1.77
CA SER A 21 9.68 15.17 2.48
C SER A 21 10.05 14.07 3.49
N ASN A 22 11.34 13.82 3.68
CA ASN A 22 11.80 12.97 4.78
C ASN A 22 11.79 13.72 6.12
N GLU A 23 11.72 15.05 6.08
CA GLU A 23 11.65 15.93 7.26
C GLU A 23 10.22 15.98 7.81
N LEU A 24 10.08 15.70 9.11
CA LEU A 24 8.86 15.95 9.88
C LEU A 24 8.88 17.38 10.43
N LYS A 25 7.83 18.14 10.12
CA LYS A 25 7.62 19.49 10.64
C LYS A 25 6.54 19.50 11.70
N ILE A 26 6.82 20.12 12.84
CA ILE A 26 5.82 20.35 13.89
C ILE A 26 5.03 21.60 13.55
N LEU A 27 3.71 21.47 13.55
CA LEU A 27 2.82 22.61 13.34
C LEU A 27 2.83 23.54 14.56
N PRO A 28 2.78 24.87 14.36
CA PRO A 28 2.68 25.80 15.48
C PRO A 28 1.32 25.70 16.16
N ILE A 29 1.25 26.03 17.45
CA ILE A 29 -0.01 26.26 18.15
C ILE A 29 -0.49 27.66 17.83
N ILE A 30 -1.75 27.77 17.43
CA ILE A 30 -2.42 29.04 17.21
C ILE A 30 -3.43 29.26 18.33
N THR A 31 -3.41 30.44 18.96
CA THR A 31 -4.52 30.90 19.79
C THR A 31 -5.34 31.90 19.00
N LEU A 32 -6.66 31.68 18.92
CA LEU A 32 -7.59 32.57 18.24
C LEU A 32 -8.22 33.55 19.22
N LYS A 33 -8.50 34.78 18.77
CA LYS A 33 -9.26 35.78 19.53
C LYS A 33 -10.76 35.47 19.56
N ASP A 34 -11.24 34.81 18.51
CA ASP A 34 -12.64 34.50 18.28
C ASP A 34 -12.82 33.17 17.54
N ASN A 35 -14.02 32.58 17.65
CA ASN A 35 -14.36 31.34 16.96
C ASN A 35 -14.70 31.63 15.49
N VAL A 36 -13.69 31.55 14.62
CA VAL A 36 -13.86 31.74 13.17
C VAL A 36 -14.70 30.61 12.54
N LEU A 37 -14.40 29.37 12.93
CA LEU A 37 -15.00 28.16 12.36
C LEU A 37 -16.08 27.65 13.30
N ASP A 38 -17.28 27.38 12.77
CA ASP A 38 -18.39 26.82 13.56
C ASP A 38 -18.15 25.32 13.79
N PRO A 39 -17.89 24.87 15.04
CA PRO A 39 -17.56 23.47 15.33
C PRO A 39 -18.67 22.48 14.99
N ASN A 40 -19.90 22.95 14.75
CA ASN A 40 -21.04 22.11 14.42
C ASN A 40 -21.25 21.96 12.91
N LYS A 41 -20.53 22.71 12.08
CA LYS A 41 -20.69 22.67 10.61
C LYS A 41 -19.50 21.99 9.95
N PRO A 42 -19.72 21.10 8.97
CA PRO A 42 -18.63 20.48 8.22
C PRO A 42 -17.76 21.53 7.53
N LEU A 43 -16.48 21.21 7.37
CA LEU A 43 -15.54 22.02 6.58
C LEU A 43 -15.62 21.62 5.11
N LEU A 44 -15.77 22.60 4.23
CA LEU A 44 -15.64 22.41 2.79
C LEU A 44 -14.38 23.10 2.30
N PHE A 45 -13.38 22.28 1.98
CA PHE A 45 -12.08 22.73 1.48
C PHE A 45 -12.03 22.71 -0.05
N ILE A 46 -12.15 23.90 -0.63
CA ILE A 46 -12.00 24.13 -2.06
C ILE A 46 -10.55 24.50 -2.32
N HIS A 47 -9.85 23.70 -3.14
CA HIS A 47 -8.47 24.00 -3.47
C HIS A 47 -8.14 23.70 -4.94
N PRO A 48 -7.54 24.67 -5.65
CA PRO A 48 -6.92 24.40 -6.94
C PRO A 48 -5.84 23.30 -6.81
N PRO A 49 -5.53 22.59 -7.90
CA PRO A 49 -4.35 21.74 -7.95
C PRO A 49 -3.08 22.51 -7.57
N LYS A 50 -2.13 21.81 -6.93
CA LYS A 50 -0.78 22.31 -6.61
C LYS A 50 -0.69 23.53 -5.69
N THR A 51 -1.71 23.75 -4.85
CA THR A 51 -1.74 24.76 -3.78
C THR A 51 -1.48 24.18 -2.38
N ALA A 52 -0.71 23.09 -2.28
CA ALA A 52 -0.47 22.34 -1.04
C ALA A 52 -1.71 21.66 -0.40
N GLY A 53 -2.84 21.61 -1.09
CA GLY A 53 -4.08 21.00 -0.55
C GLY A 53 -3.99 19.52 -0.19
N THR A 54 -3.01 18.76 -0.72
CA THR A 54 -2.79 17.37 -0.27
C THR A 54 -2.35 17.28 1.19
N ASN A 55 -1.59 18.24 1.72
CA ASN A 55 -1.20 18.25 3.13
C ASN A 55 -2.41 18.46 4.04
N VAL A 56 -3.26 19.43 3.68
CA VAL A 56 -4.50 19.73 4.42
C VAL A 56 -5.46 18.55 4.39
N ALA A 57 -5.70 17.96 3.20
CA ALA A 57 -6.57 16.80 3.06
C ALA A 57 -6.03 15.57 3.81
N ASN A 58 -4.72 15.33 3.79
CA ASN A 58 -4.12 14.27 4.57
C ASN A 58 -4.28 14.50 6.07
N LEU A 59 -4.09 15.73 6.56
CA LEU A 59 -4.31 16.06 7.98
C LEU A 59 -5.76 15.84 8.39
N ALA A 60 -6.72 16.36 7.61
CA ALA A 60 -8.14 16.11 7.87
C ALA A 60 -8.45 14.61 7.92
N LYS A 61 -7.88 13.82 7.00
CA LYS A 61 -8.03 12.36 7.00
C LYS A 61 -7.41 11.71 8.24
N ALA A 62 -6.23 12.13 8.68
CA ALA A 62 -5.59 11.62 9.89
C ALA A 62 -6.46 11.89 11.13
N ILE A 63 -6.95 13.12 11.26
CA ILE A 63 -7.82 13.55 12.36
C ILE A 63 -9.13 12.76 12.36
N THR A 64 -9.81 12.66 11.22
CA THR A 64 -11.10 11.94 11.13
C THR A 64 -10.97 10.46 11.44
N ILE A 65 -9.84 9.82 11.10
CA ILE A 65 -9.51 8.45 11.53
C ILE A 65 -9.39 8.38 13.06
N VAL A 66 -8.65 9.30 13.69
CA VAL A 66 -8.45 9.33 15.15
C VAL A 66 -9.77 9.60 15.89
N GLN A 67 -10.66 10.39 15.30
CA GLN A 67 -11.94 10.77 15.90
C GLN A 67 -13.10 9.85 15.51
N GLU A 68 -12.86 8.83 14.69
CA GLU A 68 -13.89 7.92 14.16
C GLU A 68 -15.03 8.67 13.43
N THR A 69 -14.68 9.76 12.72
CA THR A 69 -15.61 10.56 11.91
C THR A 69 -15.33 10.40 10.41
N VAL A 70 -16.12 11.06 9.56
CA VAL A 70 -16.03 10.88 8.10
C VAL A 70 -15.36 12.09 7.42
N GLU A 71 -14.35 11.80 6.59
CA GLU A 71 -13.85 12.68 5.54
C GLU A 71 -14.28 12.14 4.19
N VAL A 72 -14.73 13.03 3.30
CA VAL A 72 -15.05 12.69 1.92
C VAL A 72 -14.28 13.56 0.95
N ARG A 73 -13.83 12.95 -0.15
CA ARG A 73 -13.10 13.64 -1.21
C ARG A 73 -13.87 13.60 -2.52
N ALA A 74 -14.17 14.77 -3.05
CA ALA A 74 -14.65 14.97 -4.41
C ALA A 74 -13.48 14.78 -5.39
N VAL A 75 -13.36 13.56 -5.91
CA VAL A 75 -12.31 13.16 -6.85
C VAL A 75 -12.66 13.60 -8.26
N VAL A 76 -11.69 14.10 -9.02
CA VAL A 76 -11.84 14.30 -10.47
C VAL A 76 -11.78 12.92 -11.14
N PRO A 77 -12.82 12.48 -11.88
CA PRO A 77 -12.81 11.18 -12.54
C PRO A 77 -11.56 11.03 -13.42
N LYS A 78 -10.84 9.92 -13.25
CA LYS A 78 -9.63 9.66 -14.04
C LYS A 78 -10.03 9.44 -15.50
N GLN A 79 -9.40 10.19 -16.40
CA GLN A 79 -9.50 9.96 -17.83
C GLN A 79 -8.16 9.38 -18.29
N GLY A 80 -8.19 8.26 -19.02
CA GLY A 80 -6.98 7.58 -19.48
C GLY A 80 -6.06 8.55 -20.24
N GLY A 81 -4.79 8.61 -19.85
CA GLY A 81 -3.79 9.49 -20.46
C GLY A 81 -3.90 10.98 -20.09
N MET A 82 -4.87 11.40 -19.28
CA MET A 82 -5.01 12.80 -18.87
C MET A 82 -4.59 13.02 -17.42
N SER A 83 -3.94 14.16 -17.16
CA SER A 83 -3.60 14.55 -15.80
C SER A 83 -4.86 14.80 -14.96
N PRO A 84 -4.92 14.33 -13.71
CA PRO A 84 -6.00 14.68 -12.79
C PRO A 84 -5.98 16.17 -12.37
N ASN A 85 -4.89 16.90 -12.67
CA ASN A 85 -4.80 18.34 -12.44
C ASN A 85 -5.31 19.15 -13.64
N LEU A 86 -5.57 18.52 -14.78
CA LEU A 86 -5.95 19.20 -16.00
C LEU A 86 -7.42 19.61 -15.94
N PHE A 87 -7.65 20.90 -15.71
CA PHE A 87 -8.95 21.53 -15.90
C PHE A 87 -9.06 22.06 -17.32
N THR A 88 -10.18 21.74 -17.97
CA THR A 88 -10.56 22.29 -19.27
C THR A 88 -11.83 23.11 -19.11
N LYS A 89 -12.08 24.05 -20.04
CA LYS A 89 -13.27 24.89 -20.05
C LYS A 89 -14.55 24.05 -19.94
N GLY A 90 -15.47 24.48 -19.06
CA GLY A 90 -16.74 23.80 -18.78
C GLY A 90 -16.64 22.59 -17.83
N LYS A 91 -15.44 22.09 -17.50
CA LYS A 91 -15.31 21.00 -16.51
C LYS A 91 -15.36 21.57 -15.09
N ILE A 92 -16.27 21.03 -14.28
CA ILE A 92 -16.46 21.38 -12.86
C ILE A 92 -15.63 20.48 -11.89
N GLY A 93 -14.63 19.77 -12.41
CA GLY A 93 -13.71 18.95 -11.61
C GLY A 93 -14.43 17.93 -10.72
N GLY A 94 -14.06 17.90 -9.44
CA GLY A 94 -14.61 17.00 -8.43
C GLY A 94 -16.10 17.25 -8.10
N LEU A 95 -16.65 18.42 -8.43
CA LEU A 95 -18.07 18.71 -8.20
C LEU A 95 -18.96 17.75 -8.99
N LYS A 96 -18.48 17.28 -10.14
CA LYS A 96 -19.15 16.25 -10.94
C LYS A 96 -19.43 14.99 -10.11
N THR A 97 -18.47 14.55 -9.30
CA THR A 97 -18.60 13.37 -8.44
C THR A 97 -19.64 13.57 -7.34
N ILE A 98 -19.81 14.80 -6.84
CA ILE A 98 -20.85 15.15 -5.88
C ILE A 98 -22.22 15.08 -6.55
N ILE A 99 -22.36 15.68 -7.72
CA ILE A 99 -23.61 15.66 -8.50
C ILE A 99 -24.03 14.23 -8.87
N GLU A 100 -23.07 13.40 -9.25
CA GLU A 100 -23.33 12.01 -9.64
C GLU A 100 -23.61 11.11 -8.42
N ASN A 101 -23.13 11.48 -7.22
CA ASN A 101 -23.25 10.66 -6.01
C ASN A 101 -23.60 11.49 -4.76
N PRO A 102 -24.73 12.21 -4.73
CA PRO A 102 -25.06 13.15 -3.64
C PRO A 102 -25.16 12.46 -2.27
N ASN A 103 -25.66 11.22 -2.23
CA ASN A 103 -25.72 10.41 -1.01
C ASN A 103 -24.34 10.15 -0.39
N THR A 104 -23.25 10.23 -1.15
CA THR A 104 -21.88 10.11 -0.61
C THR A 104 -21.53 11.30 0.27
N PHE A 105 -22.05 12.49 -0.07
CA PHE A 105 -21.74 13.79 0.51
C PHE A 105 -22.86 14.35 1.40
N ASP A 106 -23.90 13.56 1.66
CA ASP A 106 -25.02 13.90 2.54
C ASP A 106 -24.56 14.02 4.00
N CYS A 107 -24.45 15.26 4.47
CA CYS A 107 -24.06 15.59 5.84
C CYS A 107 -25.22 15.43 6.85
N SER A 108 -26.45 15.20 6.39
CA SER A 108 -27.60 14.98 7.29
C SER A 108 -27.67 13.55 7.81
N THR A 109 -27.15 12.58 7.04
CA THR A 109 -27.19 11.15 7.38
C THR A 109 -25.85 10.59 7.84
N LYS A 110 -24.76 11.33 7.63
CA LYS A 110 -23.39 10.90 7.95
C LYS A 110 -22.68 11.95 8.79
N ASP A 111 -21.81 11.51 9.69
CA ASP A 111 -20.96 12.42 10.46
C ASP A 111 -19.75 12.91 9.64
N ILE A 112 -20.04 13.58 8.52
CA ILE A 112 -19.04 14.19 7.66
C ILE A 112 -18.53 15.45 8.34
N LYS A 113 -17.23 15.48 8.65
CA LYS A 113 -16.58 16.67 9.22
C LYS A 113 -15.77 17.45 8.20
N PHE A 114 -15.33 16.80 7.12
CA PHE A 114 -14.46 17.41 6.13
C PHE A 114 -14.77 16.92 4.73
N ILE A 115 -14.95 17.86 3.81
CA ILE A 115 -15.16 17.64 2.38
C ILE A 115 -14.01 18.34 1.66
N SER A 116 -13.30 17.63 0.77
CA SER A 116 -12.23 18.23 -0.03
C SER A 116 -12.33 17.91 -1.50
N GLY A 117 -11.83 18.80 -2.35
CA GLY A 117 -11.78 18.50 -3.78
C GLY A 117 -11.16 19.59 -4.62
N HIS A 118 -10.72 19.17 -5.80
CA HIS A 118 -10.43 20.10 -6.90
C HIS A 118 -11.75 20.42 -7.58
N MET A 119 -12.47 21.40 -7.06
CA MET A 119 -13.82 21.73 -7.54
C MET A 119 -14.14 23.20 -7.33
N PRO A 120 -14.99 23.80 -8.18
CA PRO A 120 -15.42 25.17 -7.99
C PRO A 120 -16.35 25.29 -6.79
N LEU A 121 -16.50 26.52 -6.30
CA LEU A 121 -17.50 26.87 -5.29
C LEU A 121 -18.91 26.56 -5.82
N PRO A 122 -19.70 25.74 -5.10
CA PRO A 122 -21.10 25.51 -5.44
C PRO A 122 -21.90 26.81 -5.42
N SER A 123 -22.88 26.96 -6.32
CA SER A 123 -23.84 28.04 -6.20
C SER A 123 -24.64 27.93 -4.90
N LEU A 124 -25.14 29.06 -4.38
CA LEU A 124 -25.94 29.09 -3.15
C LEU A 124 -27.19 28.21 -3.28
N GLU A 125 -27.80 28.18 -4.47
CA GLU A 125 -28.99 27.37 -4.76
C GLU A 125 -28.71 25.87 -4.70
N ASN A 126 -27.49 25.45 -5.06
CA ASN A 126 -27.12 24.04 -5.11
C ASN A 126 -26.45 23.52 -3.82
N GLU A 127 -25.97 24.40 -2.94
CA GLU A 127 -25.27 24.00 -1.72
C GLU A 127 -26.07 23.00 -0.87
N TYR A 128 -27.35 23.29 -0.61
CA TYR A 128 -28.22 22.39 0.13
C TYR A 128 -28.49 21.09 -0.63
N ASN A 129 -28.66 21.15 -1.95
CA ASN A 129 -28.90 19.97 -2.79
C ASN A 129 -27.69 19.03 -2.82
N TYR A 130 -26.47 19.57 -2.70
CA TYR A 130 -25.25 18.80 -2.77
C TYR A 130 -24.86 18.17 -1.43
N PHE A 131 -25.13 18.84 -0.31
CA PHE A 131 -24.60 18.44 1.01
C PHE A 131 -25.67 18.22 2.07
N HIS A 132 -26.93 18.57 1.82
CA HIS A 132 -28.06 18.41 2.75
C HIS A 132 -27.79 18.99 4.15
N THR A 133 -27.15 20.15 4.23
CA THR A 133 -26.84 20.83 5.50
C THR A 133 -27.07 22.33 5.40
N ASP A 134 -27.46 22.94 6.52
CA ASP A 134 -27.67 24.37 6.66
C ASP A 134 -26.33 25.10 6.84
N GLY A 135 -25.58 25.14 5.74
CA GLY A 135 -24.32 25.84 5.60
C GLY A 135 -23.08 25.01 5.95
N LEU A 136 -21.95 25.50 5.45
CA LEU A 136 -20.63 24.88 5.59
C LEU A 136 -19.59 25.91 6.05
N ASN A 137 -18.51 25.44 6.65
CA ASN A 137 -17.31 26.25 6.84
C ASN A 137 -16.44 26.17 5.59
N TYR A 138 -16.61 27.13 4.68
CA TYR A 138 -15.78 27.22 3.47
C TYR A 138 -14.37 27.69 3.79
N ILE A 139 -13.39 26.89 3.40
CA ILE A 139 -11.97 27.27 3.47
C ILE A 139 -11.28 27.04 2.11
N GLY A 140 -10.25 27.83 1.83
CA GLY A 140 -9.50 27.71 0.58
C GLY A 140 -8.02 27.99 0.74
N ILE A 141 -7.23 27.45 -0.19
CA ILE A 141 -5.81 27.81 -0.34
C ILE A 141 -5.54 28.11 -1.80
N ILE A 142 -4.91 29.26 -2.05
CA ILE A 142 -4.40 29.66 -3.36
C ILE A 142 -2.88 29.73 -3.35
N ARG A 143 -2.27 29.85 -4.52
CA ARG A 143 -0.81 29.98 -4.68
C ARG A 143 -0.51 31.05 -5.73
N ASP A 144 0.71 31.59 -5.70
CA ASP A 144 1.22 32.37 -6.84
C ASP A 144 0.95 31.61 -8.15
N PRO A 145 0.25 32.22 -9.12
CA PRO A 145 -0.24 31.49 -10.29
C PRO A 145 0.88 30.92 -11.15
N ILE A 146 2.01 31.61 -11.26
CA ILE A 146 3.16 31.16 -12.05
C ILE A 146 3.78 29.94 -11.36
N GLU A 147 4.01 30.02 -10.04
CA GLU A 147 4.51 28.87 -9.28
C GLU A 147 3.58 27.67 -9.33
N ARG A 148 2.26 27.91 -9.24
CA ARG A 148 1.26 26.85 -9.33
C ARG A 148 1.37 26.15 -10.68
N GLU A 149 1.44 26.91 -11.76
CA GLU A 149 1.48 26.36 -13.12
C GLU A 149 2.76 25.58 -13.39
N LEU A 150 3.92 26.15 -13.06
CA LEU A 150 5.20 25.45 -13.15
C LEU A 150 5.22 24.18 -12.28
N SER A 151 4.61 24.21 -11.09
CA SER A 151 4.49 23.03 -10.23
C SER A 151 3.56 21.97 -10.81
N SER A 152 2.51 22.37 -11.52
CA SER A 152 1.58 21.46 -12.21
C SER A 152 2.27 20.82 -13.41
N ALA A 153 2.92 21.62 -14.25
CA ALA A 153 3.69 21.16 -15.41
C ALA A 153 4.72 20.10 -15.01
N ASN A 154 5.55 20.40 -14.01
CA ASN A 154 6.58 19.49 -13.55
C ASN A 154 5.98 18.21 -12.95
N PHE A 155 4.83 18.30 -12.28
CA PHE A 155 4.12 17.12 -11.80
C PHE A 155 3.58 16.28 -12.95
N ASP A 156 3.06 16.92 -13.99
CA ASP A 156 2.51 16.25 -15.17
C ASP A 156 3.61 15.56 -15.98
N TYR A 157 4.74 16.23 -16.19
CA TYR A 157 5.94 15.66 -16.79
C TYR A 157 6.47 14.49 -15.97
N GLN A 158 6.60 14.68 -14.65
CA GLN A 158 7.06 13.64 -13.75
C GLN A 158 6.18 12.39 -13.88
N ARG A 159 4.85 12.55 -14.02
CA ARG A 159 3.88 11.45 -14.22
C ARG A 159 3.66 11.04 -15.67
N LYS A 160 4.43 11.59 -16.60
CA LYS A 160 4.36 11.30 -18.04
C LYS A 160 2.98 11.53 -18.66
N TYR A 161 2.27 12.53 -18.16
CA TYR A 161 1.12 13.07 -18.87
C TYR A 161 1.56 13.98 -20.03
N VAL A 162 2.81 14.45 -20.00
CA VAL A 162 3.40 15.31 -21.02
C VAL A 162 4.89 14.97 -21.16
N GLU A 163 5.40 15.02 -22.40
CA GLU A 163 6.81 14.85 -22.68
C GLU A 163 7.58 16.16 -22.48
N LYS A 164 8.90 16.06 -22.31
CA LYS A 164 9.74 17.24 -22.03
C LYS A 164 9.64 18.28 -23.13
N ASP A 165 9.64 17.84 -24.38
CA ASP A 165 9.68 18.73 -25.54
C ASP A 165 8.32 19.44 -25.77
N ASP A 166 7.24 18.90 -25.21
CA ASP A 166 5.88 19.44 -25.35
C ASP A 166 5.43 20.27 -24.14
N ILE A 167 6.22 20.35 -23.07
CA ILE A 167 5.74 20.87 -21.78
C ILE A 167 5.38 22.35 -21.81
N GLU A 168 6.12 23.17 -22.57
CA GLU A 168 5.85 24.61 -22.68
C GLU A 168 4.57 24.87 -23.48
N ASP A 169 4.37 24.13 -24.57
CA ASP A 169 3.13 24.19 -25.35
C ASP A 169 1.93 23.72 -24.51
N TYR A 170 2.10 22.61 -23.78
CA TYR A 170 1.09 22.05 -22.89
C TYR A 170 0.57 23.06 -21.86
N ILE A 171 1.46 23.76 -21.14
CA ILE A 171 1.04 24.76 -20.14
C ILE A 171 0.44 26.02 -20.74
N LEU A 172 0.92 26.45 -21.92
CA LEU A 172 0.41 27.65 -22.57
C LEU A 172 -0.96 27.40 -23.22
N ASN A 173 -1.20 26.21 -23.77
CA ASN A 173 -2.38 25.96 -24.61
C ASN A 173 -3.43 25.01 -24.01
N GLN A 174 -3.07 24.04 -23.16
CA GLN A 174 -4.04 23.04 -22.68
C GLN A 174 -4.68 23.38 -21.32
N ALA A 175 -3.95 24.03 -20.42
CA ALA A 175 -4.48 24.41 -19.11
C ALA A 175 -5.49 25.57 -19.24
N ILE A 176 -6.60 25.49 -18.49
CA ILE A 176 -7.55 26.61 -18.38
C ILE A 176 -6.88 27.84 -17.78
N ASP A 177 -7.20 29.01 -18.33
CA ASP A 177 -6.77 30.30 -17.81
C ASP A 177 -7.42 30.59 -16.45
N ASN A 178 -6.73 31.37 -15.61
CA ASN A 178 -7.28 31.92 -14.37
C ASN A 178 -8.04 30.93 -13.46
N LEU A 179 -7.54 29.69 -13.36
CA LEU A 179 -8.23 28.60 -12.65
C LEU A 179 -8.59 28.93 -11.20
N GLN A 180 -7.72 29.62 -10.43
CA GLN A 180 -8.02 29.90 -9.01
C GLN A 180 -9.20 30.86 -8.89
N THR A 181 -9.21 31.89 -9.73
CA THR A 181 -10.27 32.88 -9.83
C THR A 181 -11.58 32.21 -10.21
N ARG A 182 -11.57 31.34 -11.24
CA ARG A 182 -12.76 30.61 -11.67
C ARG A 182 -13.31 29.68 -10.57
N LEU A 183 -12.44 28.91 -9.91
CA LEU A 183 -12.87 28.00 -8.84
C LEU A 183 -13.49 28.76 -7.66
N ILE A 184 -12.95 29.92 -7.29
CA ILE A 184 -13.47 30.73 -6.18
C ILE A 184 -14.72 31.52 -6.60
N ALA A 185 -14.81 31.97 -7.85
CA ALA A 185 -16.01 32.62 -8.40
C ALA A 185 -17.20 31.65 -8.46
N GLY A 186 -16.94 30.36 -8.73
CA GLY A 186 -17.91 29.28 -8.59
C GLY A 186 -18.24 28.56 -9.90
N GLU A 187 -19.09 27.53 -9.79
CA GLU A 187 -19.33 26.55 -10.86
C GLU A 187 -19.75 27.17 -12.20
N GLN A 188 -20.56 28.23 -12.16
CA GLN A 188 -21.03 28.97 -13.35
C GLN A 188 -19.91 29.71 -14.12
N TYR A 189 -18.75 29.95 -13.48
CA TYR A 189 -17.60 30.64 -14.09
C TYR A 189 -16.53 29.67 -14.61
N MET A 190 -16.78 28.36 -14.57
CA MET A 190 -15.92 27.36 -15.20
C MET A 190 -16.08 27.32 -16.72
N GLU A 191 -17.18 27.87 -17.24
CA GLU A 191 -17.42 28.12 -18.66
C GLU A 191 -17.17 29.61 -19.00
N GLY A 192 -17.06 29.93 -20.28
CA GLY A 192 -16.87 31.31 -20.75
C GLY A 192 -15.46 31.87 -20.56
N GLU A 193 -15.31 33.16 -20.86
CA GLU A 193 -14.09 33.93 -20.65
C GLU A 193 -13.97 34.36 -19.19
N CYS A 194 -12.78 34.21 -18.58
CA CYS A 194 -12.51 34.81 -17.28
C CYS A 194 -12.20 36.29 -17.50
N ASN A 195 -12.93 37.15 -16.83
CA ASN A 195 -12.83 38.60 -16.98
C ASN A 195 -12.84 39.29 -15.61
N GLU A 196 -12.82 40.62 -15.61
CA GLU A 196 -12.83 41.43 -14.38
C GLU A 196 -14.06 41.17 -13.50
N GLN A 197 -15.23 40.92 -14.09
CA GLN A 197 -16.43 40.53 -13.33
C GLN A 197 -16.20 39.22 -12.58
N THR A 198 -15.54 38.24 -13.22
CA THR A 198 -15.21 36.95 -12.59
C THR A 198 -14.29 37.16 -11.37
N LEU A 199 -13.28 38.04 -11.50
CA LEU A 199 -12.40 38.43 -10.40
C LEU A 199 -13.16 39.06 -9.23
N GLU A 200 -14.06 40.01 -9.51
CA GLU A 200 -14.83 40.68 -8.47
C GLU A 200 -15.79 39.71 -7.75
N ILE A 201 -16.39 38.77 -8.47
CA ILE A 201 -17.21 37.72 -7.86
C ILE A 201 -16.37 36.80 -6.98
N ALA A 202 -15.15 36.43 -7.40
CA ALA A 202 -14.24 35.67 -6.57
C ALA A 202 -13.93 36.39 -5.25
N LYS A 203 -13.60 37.69 -5.31
CA LYS A 203 -13.37 38.51 -4.10
C LYS A 203 -14.60 38.59 -3.21
N GLN A 204 -15.79 38.81 -3.79
CA GLN A 204 -17.05 38.85 -3.05
C GLN A 204 -17.35 37.52 -2.36
N ASN A 205 -17.13 36.39 -3.02
CA ASN A 205 -17.29 35.08 -2.41
C ASN A 205 -16.31 34.88 -1.24
N ILE A 206 -15.06 35.31 -1.37
CA ILE A 206 -14.09 35.25 -0.25
C ILE A 206 -14.62 36.03 0.96
N LEU A 207 -15.13 37.24 0.75
CA LEU A 207 -15.63 38.09 1.83
C LEU A 207 -16.93 37.58 2.47
N SER A 208 -17.82 36.99 1.67
CA SER A 208 -19.19 36.67 2.12
C SER A 208 -19.42 35.20 2.46
N ARG A 209 -18.65 34.28 1.88
CA ARG A 209 -18.88 32.83 1.99
C ARG A 209 -17.73 32.10 2.66
N PHE A 210 -16.48 32.49 2.40
CA PHE A 210 -15.32 31.84 3.00
C PHE A 210 -15.07 32.29 4.43
N LYS A 211 -14.77 31.32 5.30
CA LYS A 211 -14.21 31.57 6.63
C LYS A 211 -12.76 32.00 6.54
N LEU A 212 -12.02 31.40 5.60
CA LEU A 212 -10.69 31.85 5.20
C LEU A 212 -10.30 31.41 3.80
N VAL A 213 -9.48 32.22 3.14
CA VAL A 213 -8.67 31.83 1.99
C VAL A 213 -7.24 32.28 2.22
N ALA A 214 -6.32 31.33 2.31
CA ALA A 214 -4.92 31.61 2.61
C ALA A 214 -4.03 31.40 1.38
N PRO A 215 -2.90 32.11 1.29
CA PRO A 215 -1.88 31.80 0.30
C PRO A 215 -1.04 30.60 0.76
N SER A 216 -0.54 29.79 -0.18
CA SER A 216 0.06 28.48 0.10
C SER A 216 1.35 28.55 0.92
N GLU A 217 2.02 29.70 0.96
CA GLU A 217 3.14 29.96 1.87
C GLU A 217 2.76 29.83 3.36
N ASP A 218 1.49 30.05 3.69
CA ASP A 218 0.96 29.98 5.06
C ASP A 218 0.12 28.70 5.29
N VAL A 219 0.35 27.63 4.50
CA VAL A 219 -0.40 26.36 4.63
C VAL A 219 -0.28 25.75 6.03
N GLU A 220 0.85 25.92 6.71
CA GLU A 220 1.06 25.42 8.08
C GLU A 220 0.13 26.13 9.07
N ILE A 221 -0.15 27.42 8.88
CA ILE A 221 -1.12 28.16 9.69
C ILE A 221 -2.53 27.58 9.45
N VAL A 222 -2.91 27.31 8.20
CA VAL A 222 -4.21 26.69 7.88
C VAL A 222 -4.34 25.30 8.52
N MET A 223 -3.27 24.50 8.47
CA MET A 223 -3.25 23.17 9.09
C MET A 223 -3.35 23.26 10.63
N SER A 224 -2.70 24.23 11.26
CA SER A 224 -2.85 24.48 12.71
C SER A 224 -4.26 24.94 13.07
N LEU A 225 -4.91 25.77 12.25
CA LEU A 225 -6.30 26.17 12.44
C LEU A 225 -7.25 24.97 12.32
N LEU A 226 -6.96 24.04 11.41
CA LEU A 226 -7.67 22.78 11.28
C LEU A 226 -7.50 21.91 12.54
N GLY A 227 -6.28 21.82 13.06
CA GLY A 227 -5.98 21.17 14.33
C GLY A 227 -6.81 21.74 15.47
N ASN A 228 -6.84 23.07 15.61
CA ASN A 228 -7.66 23.76 16.61
C ASN A 228 -9.16 23.45 16.46
N TYR A 229 -9.69 23.51 15.25
CA TYR A 229 -11.10 23.20 14.96
C TYR A 229 -11.48 21.80 15.43
N PHE A 230 -10.59 20.83 15.20
CA PHE A 230 -10.76 19.45 15.64
C PHE A 230 -10.22 19.16 17.05
N LYS A 231 -9.70 20.15 17.78
CA LYS A 231 -9.09 20.01 19.11
C LYS A 231 -7.89 19.05 19.15
N ILE A 232 -7.09 19.00 18.08
CA ILE A 232 -5.82 18.27 17.99
C ILE A 232 -4.72 19.27 17.64
N ASN A 233 -3.94 19.70 18.65
CA ASN A 233 -2.98 20.80 18.48
C ASN A 233 -1.52 20.34 18.32
N ASN A 234 -1.20 19.13 18.80
CA ASN A 234 0.13 18.55 18.69
C ASN A 234 0.20 17.73 17.41
N ILE A 235 0.60 18.36 16.32
CA ILE A 235 0.65 17.73 14.99
C ILE A 235 2.06 17.86 14.42
N ALA A 236 2.58 16.77 13.87
CA ALA A 236 3.75 16.79 13.01
C ALA A 236 3.42 16.17 11.64
N TYR A 237 4.03 16.68 10.58
CA TYR A 237 3.75 16.20 9.23
C TYR A 237 4.98 16.23 8.33
N ALA A 238 5.07 15.24 7.44
CA ALA A 238 5.92 15.28 6.27
C ALA A 238 5.17 15.98 5.12
N ARG A 239 5.85 16.91 4.43
CA ARG A 239 5.28 17.56 3.25
C ARG A 239 5.01 16.52 2.15
N ALA A 240 3.76 16.35 1.75
CA ALA A 240 3.37 15.43 0.69
C ALA A 240 3.57 16.02 -0.71
N GLN A 241 3.71 15.14 -1.71
CA GLN A 241 3.72 15.47 -3.16
C GLN A 241 4.82 16.48 -3.56
N VAL A 242 6.02 16.31 -3.02
CA VAL A 242 7.21 17.03 -3.44
C VAL A 242 7.57 16.58 -4.87
N THR A 243 7.54 17.53 -5.80
CA THR A 243 7.98 17.29 -7.18
C THR A 243 9.52 17.26 -7.20
N GLY A 244 10.10 16.08 -7.44
CA GLY A 244 11.55 15.89 -7.43
C GLY A 244 12.21 16.34 -8.73
N ILE A 245 11.52 16.14 -9.86
CA ILE A 245 12.06 16.48 -11.19
C ILE A 245 11.43 17.78 -11.67
N LYS A 246 12.27 18.78 -11.96
CA LYS A 246 11.86 20.06 -12.53
C LYS A 246 12.46 20.22 -13.92
N VAL A 247 11.61 20.32 -14.92
CA VAL A 247 11.97 20.60 -16.32
C VAL A 247 11.63 22.02 -16.75
N VAL A 248 10.66 22.65 -16.07
CA VAL A 248 10.37 24.09 -16.18
C VAL A 248 10.52 24.76 -14.83
N SER A 249 10.95 26.00 -14.83
CA SER A 249 11.29 26.74 -13.61
C SER A 249 11.18 28.25 -13.81
N LYS A 250 11.32 29.01 -12.73
CA LYS A 250 11.15 30.47 -12.75
C LYS A 250 12.25 31.20 -13.51
N GLU A 251 13.37 30.53 -13.79
CA GLU A 251 14.48 31.05 -14.56
C GLU A 251 14.14 31.21 -16.05
N ASN A 252 13.07 30.58 -16.55
CA ASN A 252 12.53 30.86 -17.88
C ASN A 252 11.61 32.09 -17.83
N GLU A 253 12.21 33.27 -17.95
CA GLU A 253 11.51 34.57 -17.88
C GLU A 253 10.46 34.75 -18.97
N VAL A 254 10.75 34.30 -20.21
CA VAL A 254 9.83 34.41 -21.35
C VAL A 254 8.54 33.63 -21.09
N LEU A 255 8.69 32.39 -20.62
CA LEU A 255 7.55 31.56 -20.25
C LEU A 255 6.79 32.17 -19.07
N CYS A 256 7.49 32.71 -18.08
CA CYS A 256 6.87 33.30 -16.89
C CYS A 256 6.04 34.55 -17.23
N GLU A 257 6.49 35.41 -18.16
CA GLU A 257 5.70 36.55 -18.63
C GLU A 257 4.45 36.09 -19.42
N ALA A 258 4.58 35.09 -20.29
CA ALA A 258 3.44 34.51 -21.01
C ALA A 258 2.39 33.90 -20.04
N LEU A 259 2.86 33.20 -19.01
CA LEU A 259 1.99 32.66 -17.95
C LEU A 259 1.32 33.76 -17.13
N LYS A 260 2.03 34.87 -16.86
CA LYS A 260 1.49 36.00 -16.12
C LYS A 260 0.36 36.70 -16.89
N GLU A 261 0.51 36.85 -18.21
CA GLU A 261 -0.55 37.36 -19.09
C GLU A 261 -1.76 36.41 -19.10
N LYS A 262 -1.52 35.12 -19.35
CA LYS A 262 -2.56 34.08 -19.33
C LYS A 262 -3.33 34.02 -18.00
N HIS A 263 -2.63 34.21 -16.88
CA HIS A 263 -3.17 34.11 -15.52
C HIS A 263 -3.30 35.47 -14.82
N GLN A 264 -3.53 36.56 -15.56
CA GLN A 264 -3.59 37.92 -15.02
C GLN A 264 -4.60 38.13 -13.89
N TYR A 265 -5.75 37.43 -13.93
CA TYR A 265 -6.78 37.53 -12.89
C TYR A 265 -6.42 36.68 -11.67
N ASP A 266 -5.81 35.51 -11.86
CA ASP A 266 -5.26 34.76 -10.72
C ASP A 266 -4.16 35.55 -10.02
N TYR A 267 -3.32 36.28 -10.77
CA TYR A 267 -2.28 37.14 -10.22
C TYR A 267 -2.90 38.27 -9.39
N SER A 268 -3.90 38.96 -9.94
CA SER A 268 -4.62 40.03 -9.25
C SER A 268 -5.35 39.53 -7.99
N LEU A 269 -6.01 38.37 -8.07
CA LEU A 269 -6.64 37.72 -6.93
C LEU A 269 -5.62 37.34 -5.87
N TYR A 270 -4.47 36.77 -6.25
CA TYR A 270 -3.43 36.35 -5.33
C TYR A 270 -2.87 37.53 -4.53
N GLN A 271 -2.54 38.64 -5.19
CA GLN A 271 -2.08 39.85 -4.48
C GLN A 271 -3.12 40.37 -3.49
N TRP A 272 -4.40 40.40 -3.90
CA TRP A 272 -5.48 40.83 -3.03
C TRP A 272 -5.65 39.89 -1.82
N VAL A 273 -5.62 38.57 -2.03
CA VAL A 273 -5.72 37.58 -0.94
C VAL A 273 -4.56 37.67 0.03
N ARG A 274 -3.34 37.96 -0.42
CA ARG A 274 -2.20 38.15 0.51
C ARG A 274 -2.42 39.29 1.48
N GLU A 275 -2.91 40.43 1.00
CA GLU A 275 -3.23 41.58 1.86
C GLU A 275 -4.46 41.29 2.74
N TRP A 276 -5.51 40.69 2.17
CA TRP A 276 -6.69 40.26 2.93
C TRP A 276 -6.31 39.29 4.05
N TRP A 277 -5.50 38.27 3.76
CA TRP A 277 -5.05 37.26 4.71
C TRP A 277 -4.18 37.84 5.81
N LYS A 278 -3.30 38.80 5.48
CA LYS A 278 -2.51 39.54 6.48
C LYS A 278 -3.43 40.25 7.48
N ASN A 279 -4.47 40.94 7.00
CA ASN A 279 -5.44 41.61 7.85
C ASN A 279 -6.26 40.60 8.67
N TRP A 280 -6.73 39.53 8.03
CA TRP A 280 -7.45 38.44 8.68
C TRP A 280 -6.66 37.83 9.84
N LYS A 281 -5.36 37.54 9.65
CA LYS A 281 -4.49 37.04 10.72
C LYS A 281 -4.40 38.03 11.88
N ASN A 282 -4.21 39.32 11.59
CA ASN A 282 -4.14 40.35 12.63
C ASN A 282 -5.45 40.49 13.40
N GLU A 283 -6.59 40.29 12.74
CA GLU A 283 -7.92 40.34 13.35
C GLU A 283 -8.15 39.14 14.27
N HIS A 284 -7.98 37.92 13.75
CA HIS A 284 -8.46 36.69 14.40
C HIS A 284 -7.39 35.90 15.18
N ILE A 285 -6.10 36.07 14.89
CA ILE A 285 -5.04 35.33 15.60
C ILE A 285 -4.52 36.17 16.76
N GLU A 286 -4.59 35.62 17.97
CA GLU A 286 -4.01 36.21 19.18
C GLU A 286 -2.51 35.95 19.25
N SER A 287 -2.11 34.69 19.06
CA SER A 287 -0.69 34.31 19.09
C SER A 287 -0.43 33.06 18.25
N ILE A 288 0.82 32.97 17.78
CA ILE A 288 1.38 31.78 17.12
C ILE A 288 2.61 31.38 17.95
N ARG A 289 2.65 30.14 18.42
CA ARG A 289 3.72 29.63 19.30
C ARG A 289 4.26 28.32 18.76
N GLU A 290 5.58 28.21 18.71
CA GLU A 290 6.24 26.92 18.48
C GLU A 290 6.05 26.00 19.69
N ILE A 291 5.83 24.71 19.42
CA ILE A 291 5.73 23.70 20.46
C ILE A 291 7.14 23.20 20.77
N LYS A 292 7.53 23.24 22.04
CA LYS A 292 8.80 22.69 22.55
C LYS A 292 8.58 21.71 23.70
N ASP A 293 7.37 21.21 23.81
CA ASP A 293 6.94 20.35 24.90
C ASP A 293 7.16 18.88 24.54
N ASP A 294 8.05 18.23 25.27
CA ASP A 294 8.39 16.82 25.10
C ASP A 294 7.43 15.88 25.85
N SER A 295 6.52 16.41 26.68
CA SER A 295 5.62 15.61 27.51
C SER A 295 4.39 15.09 26.77
N HIS A 296 4.08 15.62 25.59
CA HIS A 296 2.91 15.26 24.82
C HIS A 296 3.23 14.39 23.60
N GLN A 297 2.30 13.50 23.27
CA GLN A 297 2.31 12.83 21.97
C GLN A 297 1.76 13.75 20.88
N TYR A 298 2.33 13.62 19.70
CA TYR A 298 1.96 14.33 18.49
C TYR A 298 1.28 13.36 17.53
N LEU A 299 0.20 13.82 16.89
CA LEU A 299 -0.35 13.18 15.70
C LEU A 299 0.64 13.35 14.56
N VAL A 300 1.26 12.27 14.11
CA VAL A 300 2.28 12.28 13.06
C VAL A 300 1.73 11.77 11.74
N LEU A 301 1.87 12.61 10.71
CA LEU A 301 1.68 12.24 9.32
C LEU A 301 3.05 11.98 8.70
N ASP A 302 3.48 10.73 8.74
CA ASP A 302 4.76 10.32 8.18
C ASP A 302 4.80 10.48 6.63
N PRO A 303 5.98 10.34 6.00
CA PRO A 303 6.13 10.45 4.53
C PRO A 303 5.24 9.48 3.73
N TYR A 304 4.84 8.36 4.31
CA TYR A 304 4.03 7.30 3.71
C TYR A 304 2.55 7.40 4.05
N PHE A 305 2.13 8.36 4.89
CA PHE A 305 0.74 8.52 5.30
C PHE A 305 -0.22 8.55 4.10
N SER A 306 0.20 9.14 2.98
CA SER A 306 -0.59 9.18 1.74
C SER A 306 -0.97 7.79 1.20
N GLN A 307 -0.14 6.78 1.46
CA GLN A 307 -0.31 5.39 1.03
C GLN A 307 -0.92 4.55 2.15
N THR A 308 -0.39 4.66 3.38
CA THR A 308 -0.79 3.81 4.51
C THR A 308 -2.14 4.21 5.09
N LYS A 309 -2.49 5.49 5.03
CA LYS A 309 -3.66 6.08 5.69
C LYS A 309 -3.74 5.71 7.17
N LYS A 310 -2.59 5.55 7.82
CA LYS A 310 -2.48 5.21 9.24
C LYS A 310 -1.71 6.33 9.95
N PRO A 311 -2.39 7.18 10.74
CA PRO A 311 -1.69 8.15 11.55
C PRO A 311 -0.89 7.45 12.65
N GLU A 312 0.26 8.02 13.01
CA GLU A 312 1.07 7.55 14.14
C GLU A 312 1.06 8.56 15.28
N PHE A 313 1.43 8.12 16.47
CA PHE A 313 1.64 8.99 17.62
C PHE A 313 3.08 8.89 18.09
N MET A 314 3.78 10.02 18.12
CA MET A 314 5.20 10.08 18.50
C MET A 314 5.44 11.18 19.54
N TYR A 315 6.43 10.99 20.39
CA TYR A 315 6.97 12.03 21.25
C TYR A 315 7.96 12.93 20.49
N LEU A 316 8.27 14.09 21.06
CA LEU A 316 9.13 15.10 20.42
C LEU A 316 10.54 14.58 20.08
N ASP A 317 11.13 13.77 20.95
CA ASP A 317 12.44 13.15 20.76
C ASP A 317 12.45 12.16 19.58
N GLN A 318 11.38 11.41 19.40
CA GLN A 318 11.18 10.50 18.26
C GLN A 318 11.04 11.28 16.95
N ILE A 319 10.32 12.41 16.96
CA ILE A 319 10.18 13.29 15.79
C ILE A 319 11.53 13.92 15.42
N GLN A 320 12.26 14.46 16.40
CA GLN A 320 13.59 15.04 16.18
C GLN A 320 14.62 14.00 15.72
N GLY A 321 14.46 12.74 16.15
CA GLY A 321 15.27 11.61 15.71
C GLY A 321 14.87 11.04 14.34
N PHE A 322 13.74 11.46 13.76
CA PHE A 322 13.20 10.89 12.52
C PHE A 322 14.18 11.09 11.35
N ASP A 323 14.74 12.29 11.22
CA ASP A 323 15.69 12.64 10.16
C ASP A 323 17.00 11.86 10.24
N ASN A 324 17.41 11.42 11.43
CA ASN A 324 18.67 10.69 11.60
C ASN A 324 18.57 9.21 11.18
N ASN A 325 17.35 8.70 10.93
CA ASN A 325 17.10 7.34 10.48
C ASN A 325 17.00 7.20 8.95
N ILE A 326 17.73 8.05 8.20
CA ILE A 326 17.74 8.09 6.72
C ILE A 326 17.88 6.70 6.09
N GLY A 327 18.69 5.81 6.68
CA GLY A 327 18.91 4.46 6.17
C GLY A 327 17.64 3.59 6.16
N LEU A 328 16.76 3.76 7.16
CA LEU A 328 15.49 3.03 7.27
C LEU A 328 14.42 3.61 6.36
N VAL A 329 14.38 4.94 6.21
CA VAL A 329 13.45 5.64 5.31
C VAL A 329 13.73 5.26 3.85
N ALA A 330 15.00 5.23 3.43
CA ALA A 330 15.36 4.80 2.07
C ALA A 330 14.98 3.33 1.80
N LEU A 331 15.05 2.46 2.80
CA LEU A 331 14.66 1.05 2.70
C LEU A 331 13.13 0.88 2.62
N GLN A 332 12.40 1.62 3.45
CA GLN A 332 10.93 1.63 3.44
C GLN A 332 10.38 2.23 2.14
N GLN A 333 10.98 3.29 1.61
CA GLN A 333 10.66 3.82 0.26
C GLN A 333 10.82 2.73 -0.80
N LYS A 334 11.95 2.01 -0.82
CA LYS A 334 12.18 0.93 -1.78
C LYS A 334 11.16 -0.20 -1.66
N LEU A 335 10.76 -0.58 -0.44
CA LEU A 335 9.77 -1.63 -0.20
C LEU A 335 8.37 -1.22 -0.67
N VAL A 336 7.91 -0.02 -0.30
CA VAL A 336 6.59 0.49 -0.73
C VAL A 336 6.53 0.69 -2.25
N ILE A 337 7.64 1.08 -2.88
CA ILE A 337 7.76 1.15 -4.34
C ILE A 337 7.67 -0.25 -4.96
N SER A 338 8.30 -1.26 -4.38
CA SER A 338 8.24 -2.65 -4.87
C SER A 338 6.83 -3.23 -4.83
N ASP A 339 6.07 -3.00 -3.76
CA ASP A 339 4.70 -3.49 -3.63
C ASP A 339 3.77 -2.79 -4.64
N ASN A 340 3.93 -1.49 -4.82
CA ASN A 340 3.22 -0.74 -5.86
C ASN A 340 3.61 -1.17 -7.28
N LYS A 341 4.86 -1.58 -7.50
CA LYS A 341 5.35 -2.10 -8.79
C LYS A 341 4.68 -3.43 -9.15
N GLN A 342 4.53 -4.34 -8.18
CA GLN A 342 3.78 -5.58 -8.41
C GLN A 342 2.30 -5.30 -8.71
N MET A 343 1.68 -4.39 -7.94
CA MET A 343 0.28 -4.03 -8.11
C MET A 343 0.01 -3.31 -9.44
N ASN A 344 0.87 -2.36 -9.84
CA ASN A 344 0.74 -1.64 -11.11
C ASN A 344 1.03 -2.53 -12.33
N ASN A 345 1.98 -3.47 -12.23
CA ASN A 345 2.21 -4.44 -13.31
C ASN A 345 1.03 -5.41 -13.49
N LEU A 346 0.28 -5.70 -12.42
CA LEU A 346 -0.98 -6.45 -12.51
C LEU A 346 -2.09 -5.63 -13.17
N LEU A 347 -2.15 -4.31 -12.92
CA LEU A 347 -3.17 -3.41 -13.50
C LEU A 347 -2.89 -3.00 -14.95
N LEU A 348 -1.62 -2.85 -15.34
CA LEU A 348 -1.21 -2.42 -16.69
C LEU A 348 -1.15 -3.57 -17.72
N ASN A 349 -1.28 -4.82 -17.28
CA ASN A 349 -1.38 -5.98 -18.17
C ASN A 349 -2.84 -6.40 -18.45
N GLN A 350 -3.81 -5.51 -18.20
CA GLN A 350 -5.19 -5.76 -18.64
C GLN A 350 -5.27 -5.58 -20.17
N PRO A 351 -5.68 -6.60 -20.93
CA PRO A 351 -5.99 -6.42 -22.35
C PRO A 351 -7.21 -5.49 -22.49
N ASP A 352 -7.20 -4.66 -23.53
CA ASP A 352 -8.30 -3.73 -23.86
C ASP A 352 -9.66 -4.45 -23.83
N GLN A 353 -10.59 -3.89 -23.07
CA GLN A 353 -11.95 -4.42 -22.91
C GLN A 353 -12.81 -4.06 -24.13
N ASP A 354 -12.74 -4.91 -25.17
CA ASP A 354 -13.73 -4.98 -26.25
C ASP A 354 -14.14 -6.46 -26.48
N ASN A 355 -14.67 -7.14 -25.45
CA ASN A 355 -15.47 -8.36 -25.64
C ASN A 355 -16.25 -8.76 -24.38
N GLU A 356 -17.58 -8.58 -24.44
CA GLU A 356 -18.53 -8.63 -23.32
C GLU A 356 -19.11 -10.03 -23.00
N SER A 357 -18.51 -11.13 -23.48
CA SER A 357 -19.18 -12.46 -23.43
C SER A 357 -18.57 -13.53 -22.50
N THR A 358 -17.66 -13.18 -21.59
CA THR A 358 -17.00 -14.19 -20.71
C THR A 358 -16.90 -13.80 -19.23
N GLU A 359 -17.83 -12.97 -18.73
CA GLU A 359 -17.69 -12.35 -17.40
C GLU A 359 -18.08 -13.24 -16.20
N GLU A 360 -18.97 -14.22 -16.35
CA GLU A 360 -19.39 -15.04 -15.19
C GLU A 360 -18.39 -16.12 -14.77
N ALA A 361 -17.54 -16.62 -15.67
CA ALA A 361 -16.54 -17.64 -15.33
C ALA A 361 -15.28 -17.05 -14.69
N LEU A 362 -14.87 -15.83 -15.08
CA LEU A 362 -13.67 -15.16 -14.59
C LEU A 362 -13.86 -14.46 -13.24
N VAL A 363 -15.09 -14.07 -12.89
CA VAL A 363 -15.38 -13.41 -11.60
C VAL A 363 -15.25 -14.37 -10.42
N ASN A 364 -15.59 -15.65 -10.58
CA ASN A 364 -15.44 -16.65 -9.52
C ASN A 364 -13.98 -17.13 -9.32
N GLU A 365 -13.15 -17.08 -10.36
CA GLU A 365 -11.71 -17.37 -10.23
C GLU A 365 -10.94 -16.19 -9.60
N ARG A 366 -11.39 -14.94 -9.87
CA ARG A 366 -10.78 -13.70 -9.34
C ARG A 366 -11.16 -13.35 -7.91
N ALA A 367 -12.32 -13.78 -7.43
CA ALA A 367 -12.71 -13.57 -6.02
C ALA A 367 -11.81 -14.34 -5.04
N ASN A 368 -11.23 -15.47 -5.47
CA ASN A 368 -10.37 -16.31 -4.63
C ASN A 368 -8.91 -15.83 -4.58
N SER A 369 -8.45 -15.00 -5.53
CA SER A 369 -7.07 -14.46 -5.53
C SER A 369 -6.92 -13.12 -4.79
N PHE A 370 -8.03 -12.49 -4.36
CA PHE A 370 -8.02 -11.13 -3.80
C PHE A 370 -7.92 -11.06 -2.27
N VAL A 371 -7.96 -12.21 -1.57
CA VAL A 371 -7.97 -12.24 -0.10
C VAL A 371 -6.57 -12.37 0.54
N GLU A 372 -5.50 -12.67 -0.22
CA GLU A 372 -4.20 -13.01 0.39
C GLU A 372 -3.07 -11.96 0.30
N VAL A 373 -3.25 -10.84 -0.40
CA VAL A 373 -2.11 -9.89 -0.58
C VAL A 373 -1.95 -8.91 0.60
N SER A 374 -3.02 -8.64 1.38
CA SER A 374 -2.95 -7.69 2.50
C SER A 374 -2.31 -8.26 3.77
N SER A 375 -2.31 -9.59 3.94
CA SER A 375 -1.74 -10.28 5.11
C SER A 375 -0.21 -10.43 5.01
N ILE A 376 0.33 -10.61 3.81
CA ILE A 376 1.78 -10.75 3.55
C ILE A 376 2.53 -9.44 3.83
N GLY A 377 1.97 -8.30 3.43
CA GLY A 377 2.56 -6.97 3.70
C GLY A 377 2.65 -6.64 5.20
N SER A 378 1.62 -7.02 5.97
CA SER A 378 1.61 -6.90 7.44
C SER A 378 2.68 -7.78 8.10
N LEU A 379 2.98 -8.94 7.54
CA LEU A 379 3.93 -9.91 8.08
C LEU A 379 5.38 -9.47 7.83
N LEU A 380 5.68 -8.98 6.63
CA LEU A 380 7.02 -8.47 6.28
C LEU A 380 7.39 -7.22 7.08
N GLN A 381 6.43 -6.33 7.35
CA GLN A 381 6.63 -5.19 8.26
C GLN A 381 6.98 -5.62 9.70
N GLN A 382 6.40 -6.73 10.18
CA GLN A 382 6.71 -7.26 11.51
C GLN A 382 8.10 -7.91 11.55
N ILE A 383 8.48 -8.66 10.52
CA ILE A 383 9.81 -9.30 10.42
C ILE A 383 10.95 -8.26 10.46
N VAL A 384 10.81 -7.14 9.74
CA VAL A 384 11.82 -6.07 9.72
C VAL A 384 11.93 -5.34 11.07
N ARG A 385 10.84 -5.30 11.85
CA ARG A 385 10.80 -4.61 13.16
C ARG A 385 11.60 -5.32 14.26
N TYR A 386 11.84 -6.63 14.14
CA TYR A 386 12.48 -7.46 15.18
C TYR A 386 13.97 -7.80 14.92
N GLU A 387 14.50 -7.59 13.71
CA GLU A 387 15.90 -7.88 13.37
C GLU A 387 16.95 -7.22 14.30
N PRO A 388 16.79 -5.93 14.72
CA PRO A 388 17.79 -5.27 15.56
C PRO A 388 17.85 -5.83 16.99
N ASN A 389 16.70 -6.24 17.54
CA ASN A 389 16.59 -6.76 18.89
C ASN A 389 17.22 -8.15 19.02
N ILE A 390 17.12 -8.97 17.97
CA ILE A 390 17.76 -10.28 17.91
C ILE A 390 19.28 -10.13 17.86
N ARG A 391 19.81 -9.23 17.03
CA ARG A 391 21.26 -8.97 16.97
C ARG A 391 21.79 -8.37 18.27
N TYR A 392 21.02 -7.52 18.95
CA TYR A 392 21.38 -6.94 20.24
C TYR A 392 21.49 -8.00 21.35
N PHE A 393 20.56 -8.97 21.38
CA PHE A 393 20.56 -10.07 22.34
C PHE A 393 21.80 -10.97 22.22
N PHE A 394 22.19 -11.35 21.00
CA PHE A 394 23.40 -12.18 20.78
C PHE A 394 24.71 -11.43 21.01
N LYS A 395 24.72 -10.11 20.82
CA LYS A 395 25.88 -9.25 21.12
C LYS A 395 26.14 -9.12 22.62
N ILE A 396 25.09 -9.09 23.44
CA ILE A 396 25.20 -9.13 24.92
C ILE A 396 25.71 -10.50 25.40
N ALA A 397 25.41 -11.58 24.67
CA ALA A 397 25.83 -12.94 25.01
C ALA A 397 27.26 -13.31 24.57
N HIS A 398 28.02 -12.40 23.93
CA HIS A 398 29.35 -12.67 23.37
C HIS A 398 29.42 -13.87 22.42
N ILE A 399 28.33 -14.17 21.70
CA ILE A 399 28.29 -15.23 20.68
C ILE A 399 28.51 -14.57 19.31
N GLU A 400 29.67 -14.78 18.70
CA GLU A 400 29.88 -14.45 17.28
C GLU A 400 29.14 -15.47 16.41
N LEU A 401 28.02 -15.06 15.82
CA LEU A 401 27.36 -15.87 14.81
C LEU A 401 28.17 -15.78 13.50
N PRO A 402 28.47 -16.91 12.83
CA PRO A 402 28.93 -16.90 11.46
C PRO A 402 27.98 -16.07 10.58
N LYS A 403 28.49 -15.46 9.51
CA LYS A 403 27.64 -14.93 8.44
C LYS A 403 26.84 -16.08 7.83
N PHE A 404 25.66 -16.34 8.37
CA PHE A 404 24.71 -17.28 7.81
C PHE A 404 23.86 -16.56 6.76
N ASP A 405 23.82 -17.08 5.55
CA ASP A 405 22.61 -16.97 4.75
C ASP A 405 21.52 -17.72 5.52
N ILE A 406 20.44 -17.02 5.87
CA ILE A 406 19.33 -17.62 6.62
C ILE A 406 18.71 -18.67 5.71
N SER A 407 18.98 -19.95 5.98
CA SER A 407 18.37 -21.03 5.22
C SER A 407 16.85 -20.98 5.41
N THR A 408 16.12 -21.40 4.38
CA THR A 408 14.65 -21.48 4.34
C THR A 408 14.08 -22.21 5.57
N GLU A 409 14.85 -23.13 6.16
CA GLU A 409 14.47 -23.87 7.36
C GLU A 409 14.36 -22.98 8.62
N ILE A 410 15.28 -22.04 8.85
CA ILE A 410 15.22 -21.14 10.03
C ILE A 410 14.05 -20.18 9.91
N ARG A 411 13.74 -19.73 8.68
CA ARG A 411 12.60 -18.86 8.40
C ARG A 411 11.27 -19.58 8.67
N GLY A 412 11.14 -20.82 8.23
CA GLY A 412 9.95 -21.63 8.51
C GLY A 412 9.75 -21.95 9.99
N ILE A 413 10.83 -22.20 10.75
CA ILE A 413 10.76 -22.39 12.20
C ILE A 413 10.31 -21.10 12.90
N ALA A 414 10.82 -19.94 12.47
CA ALA A 414 10.42 -18.65 13.02
C ALA A 414 8.95 -18.32 12.73
N ASP A 415 8.48 -18.58 11.50
CA ASP A 415 7.09 -18.33 11.08
C ASP A 415 6.10 -19.26 11.79
N PHE A 416 6.45 -20.55 11.95
CA PHE A 416 5.65 -21.50 12.73
C PHE A 416 5.59 -21.10 14.20
N THR A 417 6.73 -20.73 14.80
CA THR A 417 6.82 -20.34 16.21
C THR A 417 6.05 -19.04 16.47
N ALA A 418 6.14 -18.05 15.58
CA ALA A 418 5.39 -16.79 15.69
C ALA A 418 3.88 -17.01 15.55
N THR A 419 3.45 -17.85 14.61
CA THR A 419 2.04 -18.22 14.44
C THR A 419 1.51 -18.98 15.66
N PHE A 420 2.30 -19.94 16.17
CA PHE A 420 1.98 -20.68 17.39
C PHE A 420 1.86 -19.78 18.62
N LEU A 421 2.76 -18.79 18.80
CA LEU A 421 2.75 -17.87 19.94
C LEU A 421 1.61 -16.83 19.84
N LYS A 422 1.32 -16.33 18.63
CA LYS A 422 0.26 -15.34 18.38
C LYS A 422 -1.13 -15.87 18.75
N TYR A 423 -1.39 -17.15 18.49
CA TYR A 423 -2.68 -17.78 18.79
C TYR A 423 -2.78 -18.36 20.21
N ASN A 424 -1.66 -18.47 20.92
CA ASN A 424 -1.61 -18.96 22.31
C ASN A 424 -1.31 -17.85 23.34
N ASN A 425 -1.56 -16.57 23.01
CA ASN A 425 -1.05 -15.48 23.84
C ASN A 425 -1.72 -15.40 25.24
N PHE A 426 -1.00 -15.97 26.22
CA PHE A 426 -0.80 -15.52 27.59
C PHE A 426 -2.05 -15.20 28.45
N ASN A 427 -2.61 -16.26 29.02
CA ASN A 427 -2.81 -16.28 30.47
C ASN A 427 -2.17 -17.58 30.99
N LEU A 428 -0.91 -17.50 31.44
CA LEU A 428 -0.02 -18.64 31.71
C LEU A 428 -0.43 -19.51 32.91
N LEU A 429 -1.67 -19.36 33.39
CA LEU A 429 -2.21 -20.05 34.57
C LEU A 429 -3.45 -20.91 34.27
N ASN A 430 -3.84 -21.11 33.01
CA ASN A 430 -5.02 -21.93 32.71
C ASN A 430 -4.78 -22.94 31.58
N TYR A 431 -4.37 -24.16 31.95
CA TYR A 431 -3.91 -25.24 31.07
C TYR A 431 -5.01 -25.99 30.28
N ASN A 432 -6.28 -25.59 30.36
CA ASN A 432 -7.40 -26.47 29.95
C ASN A 432 -8.02 -26.21 28.56
N ASN A 433 -7.47 -25.35 27.70
CA ASN A 433 -8.09 -25.05 26.38
C ASN A 433 -7.08 -24.95 25.23
N LEU A 434 -6.27 -25.99 25.01
CA LEU A 434 -5.54 -26.17 23.75
C LEU A 434 -6.46 -26.74 22.68
N LYS A 435 -7.10 -25.87 21.88
CA LYS A 435 -7.70 -26.26 20.59
C LYS A 435 -6.72 -25.95 19.47
N ILE A 436 -5.91 -26.93 19.10
CA ILE A 436 -5.14 -26.88 17.85
C ILE A 436 -6.13 -27.14 16.71
N ILE A 437 -6.22 -26.23 15.74
CA ILE A 437 -7.05 -26.40 14.55
C ILE A 437 -6.21 -27.19 13.51
N PRO A 438 -6.53 -28.48 13.22
CA PRO A 438 -5.72 -29.32 12.34
C PRO A 438 -5.57 -28.79 10.92
N TYR A 439 -6.53 -27.97 10.47
CA TYR A 439 -6.57 -27.38 9.13
C TYR A 439 -5.40 -26.43 8.87
N GLN A 440 -4.99 -25.64 9.87
CA GLN A 440 -3.92 -24.64 9.72
C GLN A 440 -2.52 -25.27 9.76
N VAL A 441 -2.38 -26.41 10.43
CA VAL A 441 -1.16 -27.24 10.40
C VAL A 441 -0.99 -27.89 9.02
N LEU A 442 -2.09 -28.35 8.43
CA LEU A 442 -2.13 -28.86 7.05
C LEU A 442 -1.76 -27.78 6.03
N GLU A 443 -2.27 -26.55 6.20
CA GLU A 443 -1.99 -25.41 5.32
C GLU A 443 -0.50 -24.99 5.41
N SER A 444 0.04 -24.89 6.62
CA SER A 444 1.47 -24.60 6.86
C SER A 444 2.38 -25.70 6.30
N GLY A 445 1.99 -26.97 6.43
CA GLY A 445 2.72 -28.11 5.88
C GLY A 445 2.69 -28.14 4.34
N SER A 446 1.57 -27.76 3.74
CA SER A 446 1.39 -27.68 2.27
C SER A 446 2.24 -26.56 1.65
N TYR A 447 2.33 -25.43 2.35
CA TYR A 447 3.22 -24.32 2.00
C TYR A 447 4.71 -24.75 2.06
N PHE A 448 5.09 -25.46 3.12
CA PHE A 448 6.45 -25.99 3.29
C PHE A 448 6.83 -27.02 2.21
N ALA A 449 5.88 -27.89 1.87
CA ALA A 449 6.02 -28.86 0.77
C ALA A 449 6.27 -28.15 -0.58
N SER A 450 5.51 -27.09 -0.85
CA SER A 450 5.62 -26.32 -2.10
C SER A 450 6.99 -25.64 -2.23
N LEU A 451 7.51 -25.10 -1.12
CA LEU A 451 8.85 -24.52 -1.05
C LEU A 451 9.96 -25.56 -1.29
N LYS A 452 9.85 -26.77 -0.72
CA LYS A 452 10.88 -27.80 -0.90
C LYS A 452 10.84 -28.43 -2.29
N ILE A 453 9.65 -28.57 -2.88
CA ILE A 453 9.47 -28.92 -4.29
C ILE A 453 10.18 -27.89 -5.18
N TYR A 454 9.96 -26.60 -4.94
CA TYR A 454 10.59 -25.51 -5.70
C TYR A 454 12.13 -25.50 -5.57
N GLU A 455 12.65 -25.78 -4.36
CA GLU A 455 14.09 -25.90 -4.10
C GLU A 455 14.72 -27.13 -4.77
N MET A 456 14.02 -28.27 -4.77
CA MET A 456 14.44 -29.49 -5.49
C MET A 456 14.48 -29.27 -7.00
N PHE A 457 13.53 -28.51 -7.57
CA PHE A 457 13.55 -28.18 -8.99
C PHE A 457 14.66 -27.19 -9.38
N ASN A 458 15.08 -26.30 -8.47
CA ASN A 458 16.11 -25.29 -8.76
C ASN A 458 17.54 -25.73 -8.44
N SER A 459 17.74 -26.83 -7.71
CA SER A 459 19.07 -27.36 -7.39
C SER A 459 19.43 -28.54 -8.31
N ASN A 460 20.13 -28.24 -9.42
CA ASN A 460 20.84 -29.16 -10.34
C ASN A 460 20.72 -30.69 -10.07
N TYR A 461 19.62 -31.32 -10.51
CA TYR A 461 19.46 -32.78 -10.54
C TYR A 461 19.87 -33.35 -11.92
N LYS A 462 21.17 -33.54 -12.11
CA LYS A 462 21.73 -34.41 -13.17
C LYS A 462 22.48 -35.54 -12.48
N GLY A 463 21.90 -36.73 -12.33
CA GLY A 463 22.70 -37.86 -11.83
C GLY A 463 22.02 -39.11 -11.26
N ILE A 464 20.69 -39.27 -11.28
CA ILE A 464 20.08 -40.55 -10.85
C ILE A 464 19.97 -41.48 -12.06
N ALA A 465 20.54 -42.69 -11.96
CA ALA A 465 20.51 -43.69 -13.02
C ALA A 465 19.09 -44.30 -13.17
N PRO A 466 18.54 -44.41 -14.39
CA PRO A 466 17.19 -44.93 -14.69
C PRO A 466 16.87 -46.30 -14.05
N ASP A 467 17.89 -47.13 -13.90
CA ASP A 467 17.82 -48.51 -13.40
C ASP A 467 17.28 -48.59 -11.96
N THR A 468 17.54 -47.55 -11.17
CA THR A 468 17.09 -47.44 -9.76
C THR A 468 15.57 -47.25 -9.67
N LEU A 469 14.97 -46.59 -10.67
CA LEU A 469 13.54 -46.32 -10.73
C LEU A 469 12.77 -47.58 -11.14
N LEU A 470 13.31 -48.36 -12.09
CA LEU A 470 12.69 -49.59 -12.56
C LEU A 470 12.62 -50.64 -11.44
N VAL A 471 13.71 -50.79 -10.67
CA VAL A 471 13.77 -51.70 -9.51
C VAL A 471 12.78 -51.31 -8.42
N PHE A 472 12.55 -50.00 -8.22
CA PHE A 472 11.54 -49.51 -7.29
C PHE A 472 10.12 -49.88 -7.74
N VAL A 473 9.80 -49.68 -9.01
CA VAL A 473 8.47 -50.01 -9.56
C VAL A 473 8.21 -51.52 -9.50
N GLU A 474 9.18 -52.35 -9.87
CA GLU A 474 9.05 -53.81 -9.81
C GLU A 474 8.80 -54.31 -8.38
N LYS A 475 9.51 -53.76 -7.38
CA LYS A 475 9.42 -54.23 -6.00
C LYS A 475 8.25 -53.62 -5.23
N CYS A 476 7.90 -52.37 -5.51
CA CYS A 476 6.91 -51.62 -4.73
C CYS A 476 5.55 -51.44 -5.40
N GLY A 477 5.45 -51.63 -6.71
CA GLY A 477 4.19 -51.55 -7.45
C GLY A 477 3.05 -52.38 -6.84
N PRO A 478 3.27 -53.66 -6.48
CA PRO A 478 2.23 -54.49 -5.87
C PRO A 478 1.75 -53.96 -4.50
N TYR A 479 2.64 -53.42 -3.68
CA TYR A 479 2.30 -52.87 -2.36
C TYR A 479 1.52 -51.57 -2.48
N ILE A 480 1.87 -50.73 -3.46
CA ILE A 480 1.18 -49.47 -3.76
C ILE A 480 -0.23 -49.75 -4.29
N ALA A 481 -0.37 -50.69 -5.23
CA ALA A 481 -1.67 -51.09 -5.78
C ALA A 481 -2.57 -51.73 -4.71
N THR A 482 -2.00 -52.59 -3.86
CA THR A 482 -2.73 -53.23 -2.76
C THR A 482 -3.14 -52.20 -1.71
N GLY A 483 -2.25 -51.26 -1.37
CA GLY A 483 -2.56 -50.12 -0.50
C GLY A 483 -3.71 -49.28 -1.07
N GLY A 484 -3.66 -48.91 -2.35
CA GLY A 484 -4.70 -48.11 -3.00
C GLY A 484 -6.07 -48.80 -3.09
N MET A 485 -6.10 -50.13 -3.23
CA MET A 485 -7.34 -50.89 -3.37
C MET A 485 -7.97 -51.34 -2.04
N ILE A 486 -7.17 -51.56 -0.98
CA ILE A 486 -7.64 -52.11 0.31
C ILE A 486 -7.60 -51.06 1.43
N GLY A 487 -7.61 -49.77 1.07
CA GLY A 487 -7.58 -48.67 2.02
C GLY A 487 -8.66 -48.78 3.11
N LEU A 488 -8.32 -48.36 4.33
CA LEU A 488 -9.29 -48.27 5.44
C LEU A 488 -10.49 -47.43 4.99
N ALA A 489 -11.70 -47.80 5.42
CA ALA A 489 -12.98 -47.25 4.92
C ALA A 489 -13.14 -45.71 4.96
N ASN A 490 -12.21 -44.98 5.60
CA ASN A 490 -12.20 -43.53 5.74
C ASN A 490 -10.93 -42.86 5.20
N GLN A 491 -10.10 -43.55 4.42
CA GLN A 491 -8.92 -42.97 3.77
C GLN A 491 -9.13 -42.86 2.26
N SER A 492 -8.63 -41.78 1.65
CA SER A 492 -8.64 -41.68 0.20
C SER A 492 -7.71 -42.74 -0.41
N PRO A 493 -8.01 -43.25 -1.62
CA PRO A 493 -7.16 -44.23 -2.31
C PRO A 493 -5.71 -43.78 -2.44
N VAL A 494 -5.48 -42.47 -2.54
CA VAL A 494 -4.15 -41.85 -2.61
C VAL A 494 -3.37 -42.08 -1.32
N ILE A 495 -3.97 -41.78 -0.16
CA ILE A 495 -3.33 -41.98 1.16
C ILE A 495 -3.00 -43.46 1.39
N SER A 496 -3.88 -44.37 0.95
CA SER A 496 -3.66 -45.80 1.14
C SER A 496 -2.59 -46.36 0.19
N ALA A 497 -2.48 -45.85 -1.04
CA ALA A 497 -1.39 -46.17 -1.97
C ALA A 497 -0.02 -45.69 -1.43
N ILE A 498 0.02 -44.51 -0.81
CA ILE A 498 1.21 -43.97 -0.16
C ILE A 498 1.69 -44.87 0.99
N ASN A 499 0.76 -45.35 1.82
CA ASN A 499 1.10 -46.28 2.91
C ASN A 499 1.67 -47.60 2.35
N GLY A 500 1.14 -48.09 1.24
CA GLY A 500 1.68 -49.24 0.51
C GLY A 500 3.14 -49.02 0.06
N ALA A 501 3.45 -47.85 -0.49
CA ALA A 501 4.81 -47.47 -0.89
C ALA A 501 5.77 -47.48 0.31
N ALA A 502 5.36 -46.88 1.42
CA ALA A 502 6.18 -46.77 2.64
C ALA A 502 6.54 -48.15 3.22
N VAL A 503 5.57 -49.06 3.29
CA VAL A 503 5.78 -50.44 3.76
C VAL A 503 6.77 -51.19 2.85
N CYS A 504 6.69 -50.99 1.53
CA CYS A 504 7.64 -51.59 0.60
C CYS A 504 9.08 -51.08 0.83
N MET A 505 9.27 -49.76 0.87
CA MET A 505 10.60 -49.17 1.05
C MET A 505 11.28 -49.64 2.34
N GLN A 506 10.50 -49.79 3.40
CA GLN A 506 10.96 -50.32 4.69
C GLN A 506 11.32 -51.81 4.59
N SER A 507 10.49 -52.60 3.90
CA SER A 507 10.70 -54.06 3.75
C SER A 507 11.93 -54.40 2.89
N TYR A 508 12.31 -53.52 1.96
CA TYR A 508 13.44 -53.75 1.05
C TYR A 508 14.70 -52.92 1.37
N HIS A 509 14.75 -52.21 2.50
CA HIS A 509 15.89 -51.41 2.95
C HIS A 509 16.47 -50.48 1.87
N ILE A 510 15.59 -49.82 1.11
CA ILE A 510 15.97 -49.05 -0.09
C ILE A 510 16.75 -47.75 0.22
N ASN A 511 16.88 -47.34 1.49
CA ASN A 511 17.70 -46.21 1.91
C ASN A 511 18.83 -46.66 2.86
N GLN A 512 20.08 -46.69 2.37
CA GLN A 512 21.27 -46.96 3.21
C GLN A 512 21.99 -45.72 3.74
N GLU A 513 21.61 -44.50 3.34
CA GLU A 513 22.16 -43.27 3.93
C GLU A 513 21.06 -42.47 4.64
N GLU A 514 21.08 -42.53 5.97
CA GLU A 514 20.19 -41.77 6.84
C GLU A 514 20.63 -40.29 6.84
N SER A 515 19.83 -39.40 6.26
CA SER A 515 20.15 -37.98 6.21
C SER A 515 20.26 -37.39 7.63
N ALA A 516 21.00 -36.28 7.80
CA ALA A 516 21.09 -35.60 9.09
C ALA A 516 19.72 -35.21 9.65
N LEU A 517 18.74 -34.94 8.79
CA LEU A 517 17.35 -34.70 9.17
C LEU A 517 16.65 -35.97 9.65
N ALA A 518 16.87 -37.12 9.01
CA ALA A 518 16.35 -38.42 9.45
C ALA A 518 16.96 -38.84 10.79
N SER A 519 18.26 -38.62 10.98
CA SER A 519 18.96 -38.85 12.26
C SER A 519 18.46 -37.91 13.37
N THR A 520 18.23 -36.63 13.05
CA THR A 520 17.68 -35.65 13.99
C THR A 520 16.22 -35.94 14.34
N ALA A 521 15.42 -36.38 13.36
CA ALA A 521 14.05 -36.83 13.57
C ALA A 521 13.98 -38.11 14.39
N ARG A 522 14.93 -39.04 14.20
CA ARG A 522 15.06 -40.25 15.03
C ARG A 522 15.48 -39.91 16.46
N LEU A 523 16.43 -39.00 16.65
CA LEU A 523 16.78 -38.45 17.97
C LEU A 523 15.58 -37.77 18.63
N GLY A 524 14.78 -37.04 17.86
CA GLY A 524 13.50 -36.46 18.29
C GLY A 524 12.44 -37.51 18.63
N MET A 525 12.38 -38.63 17.90
CA MET A 525 11.53 -39.78 18.21
C MET A 525 12.01 -40.53 19.45
N ASP A 526 13.31 -40.71 19.65
CA ASP A 526 13.90 -41.39 20.81
C ASP A 526 13.73 -40.56 22.09
N LEU A 527 13.95 -39.23 22.02
CA LEU A 527 13.59 -38.30 23.09
C LEU A 527 12.06 -38.26 23.31
N GLY A 528 11.30 -38.27 22.22
CA GLY A 528 9.85 -38.34 22.22
C GLY A 528 9.33 -39.62 22.87
N LEU A 529 10.00 -40.75 22.67
CA LEU A 529 9.68 -42.04 23.28
C LEU A 529 10.00 -42.05 24.78
N LEU A 530 11.11 -41.40 25.15
CA LEU A 530 11.51 -41.22 26.55
C LEU A 530 10.48 -40.36 27.30
N ILE A 531 10.02 -39.28 26.66
CA ILE A 531 8.97 -38.37 27.17
C ILE A 531 7.58 -39.05 27.13
N TYR A 532 7.31 -39.88 26.12
CA TYR A 532 6.11 -40.72 25.95
C TYR A 532 5.98 -41.77 27.05
N SER A 533 7.08 -42.36 27.52
CA SER A 533 7.07 -43.27 28.67
C SER A 533 6.60 -42.58 29.96
N MET A 534 6.68 -41.24 30.00
CA MET A 534 6.31 -40.42 31.15
C MET A 534 4.94 -39.75 31.02
N GLN A 535 4.37 -39.59 29.82
CA GLN A 535 3.12 -38.85 29.62
C GLN A 535 2.22 -39.48 28.54
N GLN A 536 1.08 -40.03 28.99
CA GLN A 536 0.01 -40.62 28.17
C GLN A 536 -0.73 -39.54 27.35
N ASN A 537 -0.17 -39.06 26.23
CA ASN A 537 -0.90 -38.20 25.30
C ASN A 537 -0.56 -38.49 23.82
N ILE A 538 -1.60 -38.90 23.10
CA ILE A 538 -1.64 -39.37 21.70
C ILE A 538 -1.43 -38.28 20.60
N PRO A 539 -1.70 -36.97 20.78
CA PRO A 539 -1.73 -36.01 19.65
C PRO A 539 -0.38 -35.71 18.98
N ILE A 540 0.72 -35.73 19.72
CA ILE A 540 2.05 -35.34 19.19
C ILE A 540 2.58 -36.41 18.22
N MET A 541 2.36 -37.69 18.54
CA MET A 541 2.71 -38.79 17.64
C MET A 541 1.94 -38.72 16.33
N GLN A 542 0.65 -38.38 16.34
CA GLN A 542 -0.15 -38.23 15.12
C GLN A 542 0.34 -37.06 14.25
N MET A 543 0.81 -35.98 14.88
CA MET A 543 1.37 -34.82 14.19
C MET A 543 2.73 -35.12 13.52
N VAL A 544 3.64 -35.80 14.23
CA VAL A 544 4.95 -36.21 13.67
C VAL A 544 4.78 -37.28 12.60
N THR A 545 3.90 -38.25 12.80
CA THR A 545 3.57 -39.27 11.79
C THR A 545 2.95 -38.63 10.55
N GLY A 546 2.14 -37.58 10.70
CA GLY A 546 1.58 -36.81 9.59
C GLY A 546 2.63 -36.08 8.77
N VAL A 547 3.65 -35.48 9.40
CA VAL A 547 4.74 -34.77 8.69
C VAL A 547 5.65 -35.75 7.94
N VAL A 548 5.99 -36.88 8.55
CA VAL A 548 6.79 -37.94 7.89
C VAL A 548 6.00 -38.60 6.77
N ALA A 549 4.71 -38.88 6.98
CA ALA A 549 3.84 -39.40 5.94
C ALA A 549 3.72 -38.42 4.77
N LEU A 550 3.68 -37.11 5.01
CA LEU A 550 3.62 -36.08 3.97
C LEU A 550 4.91 -36.01 3.15
N ASP A 551 6.09 -36.06 3.77
CA ASP A 551 7.38 -36.09 3.05
C ASP A 551 7.52 -37.33 2.15
N ILE A 552 7.03 -38.49 2.62
CA ILE A 552 6.99 -39.72 1.84
C ILE A 552 5.93 -39.64 0.72
N SER A 553 4.75 -39.07 1.01
CA SER A 553 3.67 -38.86 0.04
C SER A 553 4.13 -38.04 -1.16
N ILE A 554 4.89 -36.98 -0.92
CA ILE A 554 5.37 -36.05 -1.94
C ILE A 554 6.39 -36.73 -2.87
N LYS A 555 7.29 -37.55 -2.31
CA LYS A 555 8.24 -38.35 -3.11
C LYS A 555 7.53 -39.39 -3.98
N VAL A 556 6.43 -39.97 -3.49
CA VAL A 556 5.62 -40.94 -4.25
C VAL A 556 4.82 -40.27 -5.37
N VAL A 557 4.19 -39.12 -5.11
CA VAL A 557 3.46 -38.34 -6.14
C VAL A 557 4.41 -37.87 -7.24
N TYR A 558 5.64 -37.48 -6.89
CA TYR A 558 6.67 -37.09 -7.84
C TYR A 558 7.05 -38.22 -8.81
N VAL A 559 7.31 -39.43 -8.29
CA VAL A 559 7.65 -40.60 -9.13
C VAL A 559 6.45 -41.05 -9.99
N ALA A 560 5.24 -41.01 -9.45
CA ALA A 560 4.03 -41.35 -10.20
C ALA A 560 3.74 -40.35 -11.34
N GLY A 561 3.99 -39.05 -11.11
CA GLY A 561 3.85 -38.01 -12.12
C GLY A 561 4.81 -38.17 -13.30
N GLU A 562 6.09 -38.46 -13.02
CA GLU A 562 7.11 -38.73 -14.05
C GLU A 562 6.76 -39.96 -14.92
N LEU A 563 6.23 -41.01 -14.30
CA LEU A 563 5.81 -42.23 -15.01
C LEU A 563 4.60 -42.00 -15.93
N ILE A 564 3.59 -41.27 -15.45
CA ILE A 564 2.41 -40.93 -16.27
C ILE A 564 2.83 -40.02 -17.44
N PHE A 565 3.75 -39.08 -17.19
CA PHE A 565 4.22 -38.14 -18.21
C PHE A 565 5.10 -38.82 -19.28
N SER A 566 5.92 -39.80 -18.90
CA SER A 566 6.75 -40.56 -19.84
C SER A 566 5.93 -41.55 -20.70
N ASP A 567 4.88 -42.16 -20.14
CA ASP A 567 3.96 -43.03 -20.86
C ASP A 567 3.05 -42.24 -21.84
N LEU A 568 2.61 -41.03 -21.43
CA LEU A 568 1.86 -40.11 -22.30
C LEU A 568 2.68 -39.56 -23.47
N MET A 569 4.01 -39.47 -23.33
CA MET A 569 4.90 -38.91 -24.34
C MET A 569 5.44 -39.97 -25.33
N GLY A 570 5.12 -41.25 -25.15
CA GLY A 570 5.44 -42.32 -26.12
C GLY A 570 6.94 -42.46 -26.44
N ILE A 571 7.82 -42.07 -25.50
CA ILE A 571 9.27 -42.12 -25.73
C ILE A 571 9.74 -43.56 -25.50
N GLN A 572 9.76 -44.36 -26.57
CA GLN A 572 10.58 -45.57 -26.60
C GLN A 572 12.06 -45.16 -26.62
N LEU A 573 12.77 -45.35 -25.51
CA LEU A 573 14.22 -45.24 -25.47
C LEU A 573 14.82 -46.41 -26.29
N ASN A 574 15.37 -46.06 -27.45
CA ASN A 574 15.97 -46.99 -28.41
C ASN A 574 17.32 -47.49 -27.88
N GLN A 575 17.52 -48.81 -27.80
CA GLN A 575 18.66 -49.45 -27.12
C GLN A 575 19.94 -49.62 -27.97
N ASP A 576 19.99 -49.13 -29.21
CA ASP A 576 21.03 -49.55 -30.17
C ASP A 576 22.17 -48.56 -30.49
N GLU A 577 22.35 -47.44 -29.77
CA GLU A 577 23.48 -46.51 -30.00
C GLU A 577 24.54 -46.52 -28.88
N VAL A 578 24.99 -47.71 -28.46
CA VAL A 578 26.18 -47.88 -27.57
C VAL A 578 27.27 -48.74 -28.22
N LEU A 579 27.23 -48.99 -29.52
CA LEU A 579 28.32 -49.65 -30.25
C LEU A 579 28.54 -49.04 -31.65
N MET A 580 29.08 -47.82 -31.69
CA MET A 580 30.13 -47.43 -32.65
C MET A 580 30.88 -46.17 -32.21
#